data_AF-A0A936VS51-F1
#
_entry.id   AF-A0A936VS51-F1
#
_cell.length_a   1.000
_cell.length_b   1.000
_cell.length_c   1.000
_cell.angle_alpha   90.00
_cell.angle_beta   90.00
_cell.angle_gamma   90.00
#
_symmetry.space_group_name_H-M   'P 1'
#
loop_
_entity.id
_entity.type
_entity.pdbx_description
1 polymer ?
#
loop_
_entity_poly.entity_id
_entity_poly.type
_entity_poly.pdbx_seq_one_letter_code
_entity_poly.pdbx_strand_id
1 'polypeptide(L)' 'MKQGYRLVLVDKDGVLVSEFQLTESALSQPEAFVGKLREAIESVEEEEP' A
#
# COMPACT_ATOMS: atom_id res chain seq x y z
N MET A 1 15.83 12.73 -2.66
CA MET A 1 14.79 11.72 -2.37
C MET A 1 15.24 10.97 -1.12
N LYS A 2 14.45 10.94 -0.05
CA LYS A 2 14.83 10.18 1.17
C LYS A 2 14.87 8.70 0.81
N GLN A 3 15.96 8.01 1.15
CA GLN A 3 16.06 6.56 0.96
C GLN A 3 14.96 5.87 1.76
N GLY A 4 14.26 4.94 1.14
CA GLY A 4 13.16 4.22 1.74
C GLY A 4 12.57 3.22 0.75
N TYR A 5 11.78 2.30 1.27
CA TYR A 5 11.05 1.34 0.46
C TYR A 5 9.69 1.92 0.07
N ARG A 6 9.17 1.51 -1.08
CA ARG A 6 7.86 1.88 -1.57
C ARG A 6 7.13 0.62 -1.98
N LEU A 7 5.91 0.46 -1.50
CA LEU A 7 5.01 -0.56 -1.97
C LEU A 7 4.05 0.09 -2.96
N VAL A 8 3.88 -0.53 -4.13
CA VAL A 8 2.97 -0.06 -5.17
C VAL A 8 2.02 -1.19 -5.47
N LEU A 9 0.72 -0.90 -5.45
CA LEU A 9 -0.32 -1.80 -5.92
C LEU A 9 -0.67 -1.40 -7.34
N VAL A 10 -0.65 -2.38 -8.22
CA VAL A 10 -1.03 -2.25 -9.63
C VAL A 10 -2.11 -3.26 -9.95
N ASP A 11 -3.02 -2.91 -10.85
CA ASP A 11 -4.02 -3.84 -11.36
C ASP A 11 -3.41 -4.80 -12.40
N LYS A 12 -4.25 -5.70 -12.93
CA LYS A 12 -3.86 -6.69 -13.96
C LYS A 12 -3.38 -6.06 -15.27
N ASP A 13 -3.77 -4.81 -15.55
CA ASP A 13 -3.43 -4.07 -16.75
C ASP A 13 -2.18 -3.18 -16.53
N GLY A 14 -1.58 -3.25 -15.33
CA GLY A 14 -0.38 -2.53 -14.94
C GLY A 14 -0.63 -1.07 -14.53
N VAL A 15 -1.89 -0.70 -14.28
CA VAL A 15 -2.27 0.65 -13.83
C VAL A 15 -2.00 0.77 -12.34
N LEU A 16 -1.39 1.87 -11.91
CA LEU A 16 -1.13 2.16 -10.49
C LEU A 16 -2.45 2.46 -9.78
N VAL A 17 -2.77 1.63 -8.79
CA VAL A 17 -3.99 1.73 -7.99
C VAL A 17 -3.71 2.40 -6.64
N SER A 18 -2.59 2.05 -6.00
CA SER A 18 -2.23 2.64 -4.71
C SER A 18 -0.71 2.65 -4.47
N GLU A 19 -0.23 3.60 -3.69
CA GLU A 19 1.19 3.78 -3.36
C GLU A 19 1.37 4.01 -1.85
N PHE A 20 2.23 3.20 -1.24
CA PHE A 20 2.63 3.32 0.15
C PHE A 20 4.13 3.57 0.26
N GLN A 21 4.50 4.62 1.00
CA GLN A 21 5.89 4.87 1.34
C GLN A 21 6.21 4.28 2.72
N LEU A 22 7.22 3.42 2.78
CA LEU A 22 7.76 2.88 4.02
C LEU A 22 8.64 3.96 4.67
N THR A 23 8.08 4.64 5.67
CA THR A 23 8.79 5.63 6.49
C THR A 23 9.32 4.99 7.76
N GLU A 24 10.27 5.63 8.46
CA GLU A 24 10.70 5.18 9.79
C GLU A 24 9.53 5.07 10.78
N SER A 25 8.55 5.97 10.68
CA SER A 25 7.33 5.89 11.48
C SER A 25 6.51 4.64 11.16
N ALA A 26 6.43 4.22 9.89
CA ALA A 26 5.75 2.99 9.50
C ALA A 26 6.49 1.75 10.02
N LEU A 27 7.84 1.78 10.00
CA LEU A 27 8.67 0.71 10.57
C LEU A 27 8.54 0.60 12.09
N SER A 28 8.26 1.71 12.77
CA SER A 28 8.03 1.70 14.22
C SER A 28 6.68 1.10 14.65
N GLN A 29 5.75 0.92 13.70
CA GLN A 29 4.39 0.40 13.93
C GLN A 29 3.99 -0.57 12.81
N PRO A 30 4.64 -1.73 12.72
CA PRO A 30 4.45 -2.66 11.60
C PRO A 30 3.01 -3.17 11.47
N GLU A 31 2.30 -3.38 12.59
CA GLU A 31 0.91 -3.86 12.58
C GLU A 31 -0.03 -2.83 11.97
N ALA A 32 0.15 -1.55 12.30
CA ALA A 32 -0.66 -0.46 11.75
C ALA A 32 -0.38 -0.26 10.25
N PHE A 33 0.87 -0.46 9.82
CA PHE A 33 1.22 -0.43 8.40
C PHE A 33 0.57 -1.57 7.62
N VAL A 34 0.64 -2.80 8.14
CA VAL A 34 -0.01 -3.98 7.53
C VAL A 34 -1.53 -3.83 7.50
N GLY A 35 -2.14 -3.24 8.55
CA GLY A 35 -3.56 -2.93 8.58
C GLY A 35 -4.00 -2.01 7.43
N LYS A 36 -3.30 -0.88 7.26
CA LYS A 36 -3.58 0.06 6.15
C LYS A 36 -3.35 -0.54 4.77
N LEU A 37 -2.38 -1.44 4.66
CA LEU A 37 -2.14 -2.16 3.41
C LEU A 37 -3.31 -3.09 3.08
N ARG A 38 -3.81 -3.84 4.06
CA ARG A 38 -4.98 -4.71 3.88
C ARG A 38 -6.21 -3.92 3.48
N GLU A 39 -6.52 -2.83 4.18
CA GLU A 39 -7.66 -1.96 3.85
C GLU A 39 -7.60 -1.46 2.40
N ALA A 40 -6.41 -1.11 1.91
CA ALA A 40 -6.27 -0.64 0.53
C ALA A 40 -6.30 -1.75 -0.52
N ILE A 41 -6.00 -3.01 -0.15
CA ILE A 41 -6.23 -4.16 -1.03
C ILE A 41 -7.73 -4.44 -1.11
N GLU A 42 -8.39 -4.53 0.05
CA GLU A 42 -9.82 -4.81 0.16
C GLU A 42 -10.65 -3.73 -0.55
N SER A 43 -10.29 -2.45 -0.41
CA SER A 43 -10.95 -1.34 -1.11
C SER A 43 -10.85 -1.43 -2.64
N VAL A 44 -9.86 -2.14 -3.18
CA VAL A 44 -9.69 -2.34 -4.63
C VAL A 44 -10.48 -3.58 -5.08
N GLU A 45 -10.49 -4.63 -4.27
CA GLU A 45 -11.27 -5.85 -4.55
C GLU A 45 -12.79 -5.60 -4.47
N GLU A 46 -13.26 -4.68 -3.62
CA GLU A 46 -14.67 -4.31 -3.51
C GLU A 46 -15.18 -3.38 -4.64
N GLU A 47 -14.29 -2.79 -5.45
CA GLU A 47 -14.66 -1.94 -6.59
C GLU A 47 -14.98 -2.73 -7.88
N GLU A 48 -14.94 -4.08 -7.87
CA GLU A 48 -15.43 -4.92 -8.97
C GLU A 48 -16.94 -5.26 -8.83
N PRO A 49 -17.84 -4.74 -9.70
CA PRO A 49 -19.21 -5.24 -9.85
C PRO A 49 -19.32 -6.53 -10.68
#